data_AF-A0A453B0S5-F1
#
_entry.id   AF-A0A453B0S5-F1
#
_cell.length_a   1.000
_cell.length_b   1.000
_cell.length_c   1.000
_cell.angle_alpha   90.00
_cell.angle_beta   90.00
_cell.angle_gamma   90.00
#
_symmetry.space_group_name_H-M   'P 1'
#
loop_
_entity.id
_entity.type
_entity.pdbx_description
1 polymer ?
#
loop_
_entity_poly.entity_id
_entity_poly.type
_entity_poly.pdbx_seq_one_letter_code
_entity_poly.pdbx_strand_id
1 'polypeptide(L)'
;MLELLTGKSPGDTTNGLDLPQWVASVVQEEWTNEVFDLELMKDAAAGSETGEELVKTLKLALHCVDPSPPARPEAQQVLRQAA
;
A
#
# COMPACT_ATOMS: atom_id res chain seq x y z
N MET A 1 -0.12 -5.69 -5.23
CA MET A 1 0.41 -4.33 -4.93
C MET A 1 0.86 -4.24 -3.48
N LEU A 2 -0.01 -4.53 -2.50
CA LEU A 2 0.37 -4.47 -1.08
C LEU A 2 1.58 -5.36 -0.74
N GLU A 3 1.66 -6.58 -1.29
CA GLU A 3 2.82 -7.47 -1.09
C GLU A 3 4.13 -6.83 -1.55
N LEU A 4 4.12 -6.12 -2.69
CA LEU A 4 5.30 -5.44 -3.22
C LEU A 4 5.71 -4.23 -2.37
N LEU A 5 4.73 -3.48 -1.87
CA LEU A 5 5.00 -2.31 -1.03
C LEU A 5 5.49 -2.69 0.37
N THR A 6 5.04 -3.83 0.90
CA THR A 6 5.25 -4.23 2.30
C THR A 6 6.27 -5.33 2.50
N GLY A 7 6.62 -6.06 1.43
CA GLY A 7 7.44 -7.28 1.50
C GLY A 7 6.74 -8.46 2.19
N LYS A 8 5.45 -8.36 2.53
CA LYS A 8 4.69 -9.40 3.26
C LYS A 8 3.93 -10.32 2.31
N SER A 9 3.87 -11.61 2.66
CA SER A 9 3.06 -12.61 1.96
C SER A 9 1.57 -12.37 2.20
N PRO A 10 0.67 -12.64 1.23
CA PRO A 10 -0.77 -12.44 1.39
C PRO A 10 -1.39 -13.43 2.39
N GLY A 11 -0.70 -14.53 2.67
CA GLY A 11 -1.10 -15.50 3.69
C GLY A 11 -0.61 -15.18 5.11
N ASP A 12 0.25 -14.17 5.26
CA ASP A 12 0.77 -13.79 6.58
C ASP A 12 -0.24 -12.90 7.30
N THR A 13 -0.86 -13.42 8.35
CA THR A 13 -1.68 -12.62 9.25
C THR A 13 -0.77 -11.87 10.23
N THR A 14 -0.76 -10.54 10.17
CA THR A 14 -0.04 -9.72 11.15
C THR A 14 -1.04 -9.29 12.23
N ASN A 15 -0.78 -9.66 13.49
CA ASN A 15 -1.69 -9.40 14.63
C ASN A 15 -3.12 -9.92 14.43
N GLY A 16 -3.28 -11.02 13.69
CA GLY A 16 -4.58 -11.61 13.38
C GLY A 16 -5.39 -10.85 12.32
N LEU A 17 -4.80 -9.81 11.72
CA LEU A 17 -5.38 -9.07 10.59
C LEU A 17 -4.82 -9.61 9.28
N ASP A 18 -5.65 -9.62 8.24
CA ASP A 18 -5.16 -9.82 6.88
C ASP A 18 -4.34 -8.60 6.43
N LEU A 19 -3.58 -8.76 5.34
CA LEU A 19 -2.67 -7.72 4.87
C LEU A 19 -3.39 -6.38 4.58
N PRO A 20 -4.52 -6.32 3.85
CA PRO A 20 -5.31 -5.10 3.71
C PRO A 20 -5.70 -4.42 5.03
N GLN A 21 -6.20 -5.19 6.00
CA GLN A 21 -6.65 -4.66 7.29
C GLN A 21 -5.49 -4.10 8.11
N TRP A 22 -4.36 -4.82 8.16
CA TRP A 22 -3.16 -4.36 8.87
C TRP A 22 -2.61 -3.06 8.24
N VAL A 23 -2.53 -3.00 6.91
CA VAL A 23 -2.08 -1.78 6.23
C VAL A 23 -3.03 -0.61 6.52
N ALA A 24 -4.34 -0.83 6.47
CA ALA A 24 -5.32 0.21 6.76
C ALA A 24 -5.22 0.73 8.21
N SER A 25 -4.93 -0.15 9.19
CA SER A 25 -4.73 0.29 10.58
C SER A 25 -3.47 1.13 10.76
N VAL A 26 -2.36 0.76 10.10
CA VAL A 26 -1.09 1.51 10.21
C VAL A 26 -1.19 2.88 9.52
N VAL A 27 -1.90 2.97 8.39
CA VAL A 27 -2.11 4.23 7.68
C VAL A 27 -3.00 5.21 8.47
N GLN A 28 -3.94 4.72 9.29
CA GLN A 28 -4.76 5.56 10.16
C GLN A 28 -3.99 6.15 11.36
N GLU A 29 -2.85 5.54 11.74
CA GLU A 29 -1.99 5.99 12.83
C GLU A 29 -0.90 6.98 12.38
N GLU A 30 -0.98 7.53 11.16
CA GLU A 30 -0.08 8.56 10.57
C GLU A 30 1.36 8.10 10.25
N TRP A 31 1.71 6.81 10.39
CA TRP A 31 3.05 6.29 10.08
C TRP A 31 3.08 5.43 8.81
N THR A 32 3.14 6.05 7.63
CA THR A 32 3.28 5.30 6.35
C THR A 32 4.63 4.58 6.22
N ASN A 33 5.65 4.99 6.97
CA ASN A 33 7.01 4.45 6.85
C ASN A 33 7.14 3.01 7.36
N GLU A 34 6.29 2.56 8.29
CA GLU A 34 6.31 1.18 8.79
C GLU A 34 5.62 0.19 7.84
N VAL A 35 4.83 0.72 6.89
CA VAL A 35 4.16 -0.09 5.87
C VAL A 35 5.15 -0.51 4.79
N PHE A 36 6.12 0.34 4.46
CA PHE A 36 7.00 0.10 3.32
C PHE A 36 8.12 -0.88 3.64
N ASP A 37 8.44 -1.72 2.67
CA ASP A 37 9.62 -2.57 2.71
C ASP A 37 10.89 -1.71 2.89
N LEU A 38 11.82 -2.21 3.70
CA LEU A 38 13.05 -1.49 4.05
C LEU A 38 13.95 -1.23 2.83
N GLU A 39 13.92 -2.08 1.80
CA GLU A 39 14.66 -1.84 0.56
C GLU A 39 14.04 -0.67 -0.23
N LEU A 40 12.71 -0.58 -0.30
CA LEU A 40 12.00 0.56 -0.88
C LEU A 40 12.32 1.88 -0.17
N MET A 41 12.40 1.85 1.16
CA MET A 41 12.68 3.05 1.97
C MET A 41 14.11 3.60 1.77
N LYS A 42 15.08 2.74 1.42
CA LYS A 42 16.46 3.20 1.11
C LYS A 42 16.49 4.02 -0.17
N ASP A 43 15.73 3.59 -1.18
CA ASP A 43 15.62 4.30 -2.47
C ASP A 43 14.77 5.56 -2.34
N ALA A 44 13.70 5.52 -1.52
CA ALA A 44 12.91 6.71 -1.19
C ALA A 44 13.69 7.77 -0.42
N ALA A 45 14.65 7.38 0.42
CA ALA A 45 15.54 8.29 1.12
C ALA A 45 16.60 8.94 0.20
N ALA A 46 16.85 8.37 -0.98
CA ALA A 46 17.83 8.86 -1.94
C ALA A 46 17.30 9.96 -2.89
N GLY A 47 15.98 10.21 -2.90
CA GLY A 47 15.36 11.26 -3.70
C GLY A 47 13.86 11.43 -3.38
N SER A 48 13.42 12.67 -3.18
CA SER A 48 12.11 13.03 -2.63
C SER A 48 10.89 12.57 -3.46
N GLU A 49 11.06 12.23 -4.74
CA GLU A 49 9.95 11.92 -5.66
C GLU A 49 9.46 10.47 -5.52
N THR A 50 10.39 9.52 -5.32
CA THR A 50 10.07 8.10 -5.15
C THR A 50 9.18 7.85 -3.93
N GLY A 51 9.43 8.54 -2.81
CA GLY A 51 8.59 8.40 -1.60
C GLY A 51 7.13 8.81 -1.83
N GLU A 52 6.89 9.88 -2.59
CA GLU A 52 5.53 10.33 -2.91
C GLU A 52 4.79 9.34 -3.82
N GLU A 53 5.49 8.75 -4.79
CA GLU A 53 4.95 7.71 -5.66
C GLU A 53 4.57 6.44 -4.90
N LEU A 54 5.40 6.03 -3.93
CA LEU A 54 5.10 4.91 -3.04
C LEU A 54 3.83 5.16 -2.21
N VAL A 55 3.67 6.37 -1.67
CA VAL A 55 2.46 6.76 -0.93
C VAL A 55 1.22 6.79 -1.85
N LYS A 56 1.33 7.28 -3.09
CA LYS A 56 0.24 7.24 -4.07
C LYS A 56 -0.15 5.80 -4.41
N THR A 57 0.84 4.95 -4.64
CA THR A 57 0.66 3.53 -4.97
C THR A 57 -0.02 2.79 -3.80
N LEU A 58 0.37 3.11 -2.57
CA LEU A 58 -0.25 2.54 -1.36
C LEU A 58 -1.74 2.92 -1.25
N LYS A 59 -2.07 4.20 -1.47
CA LYS A 59 -3.46 4.68 -1.46
C LYS A 59 -4.30 4.00 -2.54
N LEU A 60 -3.76 3.86 -3.75
CA LEU A 60 -4.43 3.14 -4.84
C LEU A 60 -4.66 1.67 -4.48
N ALA A 61 -3.65 1.01 -3.90
CA ALA A 61 -3.77 -0.38 -3.46
C ALA A 61 -4.86 -0.55 -2.39
N LEU A 62 -4.96 0.37 -1.43
CA LEU A 62 -6.01 0.38 -0.40
C LEU A 62 -7.41 0.57 -1.00
N HIS A 63 -7.57 1.46 -2.00
CA HIS A 63 -8.85 1.61 -2.71
C HIS A 63 -9.25 0.32 -3.45
N CYS A 64 -8.30 -0.44 -3.99
CA CYS A 64 -8.58 -1.70 -4.70
C CYS A 64 -9.13 -2.79 -3.77
N VAL A 65 -8.81 -2.71 -2.49
CA VAL A 65 -9.19 -3.70 -1.47
C VAL A 65 -10.23 -3.16 -0.48
N ASP A 66 -10.91 -2.07 -0.83
CA ASP A 66 -11.92 -1.45 0.02
C ASP A 66 -12.99 -2.51 0.43
N PRO A 67 -13.38 -2.57 1.71
CA PRO A 67 -14.40 -3.52 2.17
C PRO A 67 -15.76 -3.32 1.48
N SER A 68 -16.05 -2.11 0.98
CA SER A 68 -17.21 -1.79 0.16
C SER A 68 -16.93 -2.08 -1.32
N PRO A 69 -17.54 -3.12 -1.93
CA PRO A 69 -17.30 -3.43 -3.34
C PRO A 69 -17.57 -2.27 -4.32
N PRO A 70 -18.60 -1.43 -4.13
CA PRO A 70 -18.84 -0.26 -4.99
C PRO A 70 -17.77 0.84 -4.88
N ALA A 71 -16.96 0.87 -3.81
CA ALA A 71 -15.90 1.86 -3.64
C ALA A 71 -14.62 1.48 -4.42
N ARG A 72 -14.52 0.22 -4.87
CA ARG A 72 -13.34 -0.27 -5.59
C ARG A 72 -13.31 0.30 -7.00
N PRO A 73 -12.16 0.84 -7.45
CA PRO A 73 -12.02 1.33 -8.80
C PRO A 73 -12.08 0.20 -9.84
N GLU A 74 -12.51 0.51 -11.05
CA GLU A 74 -12.39 -0.39 -12.19
C GLU A 74 -10.92 -0.66 -12.54
N ALA A 75 -10.62 -1.85 -13.05
CA ALA A 75 -9.24 -2.23 -13.39
C ALA A 75 -8.58 -1.26 -14.40
N GLN A 76 -9.33 -0.72 -15.37
CA GLN A 76 -8.81 0.30 -16.29
C GLN A 76 -8.44 1.61 -15.58
N GLN A 77 -9.17 1.98 -14.52
CA GLN A 77 -8.84 3.15 -13.71
C GLN A 77 -7.55 2.92 -12.92
N VAL A 78 -7.37 1.72 -12.36
CA VAL A 78 -6.13 1.32 -11.66
C VAL A 78 -4.93 1.40 -12.61
N LEU A 79 -5.04 0.85 -13.82
CA LEU A 79 -3.96 0.88 -14.81
C LEU A 79 -3.55 2.31 -15.20
N ARG A 80 -4.49 3.24 -15.29
CA ARG A 80 -4.20 4.66 -15.60
C ARG A 80 -3.50 5.40 -14.46
N GLN A 81 -3.66 4.94 -13.22
CA GLN A 81 -3.08 5.59 -12.04
C GLN A 81 -1.78 4.92 -11.58
N ALA A 82 -1.49 3.72 -12.08
CA ALA A 82 -0.29 2.94 -11.77
C ALA A 82 0.78 3.00 -12.89
N ALA A 83 0.54 3.79 -13.95
CA ALA A 83 1.45 4.02 -15.07
C ALA A 83 2.14 5.38 -14.92
#